data_AF-A0A3A5ANW3-F1
#
_entry.id   AF-A0A3A5ANW3-F1
#
_cell.length_a   1.000
_cell.length_b   1.000
_cell.length_c   1.000
_cell.angle_alpha   90.00
_cell.angle_beta   90.00
_cell.angle_gamma   90.00
#
_symmetry.space_group_name_H-M   'P 1'
#
loop_
_entity.id
_entity.type
_entity.pdbx_description
1 polymer ?
#
loop_
_entity_poly.entity_id
_entity_poly.type
_entity_poly.pdbx_seq_one_letter_code
_entity_poly.pdbx_strand_id
1 'polypeptide(L)'
;MRSVVFSTESASFTFPLPEVTQHLNLHESRFNIKESREILSFLSSSKEQTGIVPESLDSFQYFVLDFIGSGIGNVLCNSCYCTYAARSLISQELGNGANPLRPKIHTKGGMFRVFTLLRKRKRVGMIGGEGYTCPQGHELINVITWVS
;
A
#
# COMPACT_ATOMS: atom_id res chain seq x y z
N MET A 1 16.07 15.54 2.57
CA MET A 1 15.82 14.11 2.90
C MET A 1 15.69 13.35 1.59
N ARG A 2 16.25 12.14 1.52
CA ARG A 2 16.16 11.30 0.32
C ARG A 2 14.81 10.59 0.27
N SER A 3 14.21 10.51 -0.90
CA SER A 3 12.89 9.89 -1.09
C SER A 3 12.92 8.83 -2.20
N VAL A 4 11.98 7.90 -2.12
CA VAL A 4 11.73 6.89 -3.15
C VAL A 4 10.41 7.22 -3.81
N VAL A 5 10.40 7.29 -5.13
CA VAL A 5 9.19 7.53 -5.91
C VAL A 5 8.87 6.26 -6.71
N PHE A 6 7.64 5.82 -6.57
CA PHE A 6 7.04 4.77 -7.37
C PHE A 6 5.82 5.35 -8.07
N SER A 7 5.68 5.13 -9.38
CA SER A 7 4.58 5.67 -10.15
C SER A 7 3.82 4.56 -10.85
N THR A 8 2.50 4.69 -10.88
CA THR A 8 1.58 3.94 -11.72
C THR A 8 0.90 4.91 -12.68
N GLU A 9 0.07 4.41 -13.60
CA GLU A 9 -0.77 5.26 -14.44
C GLU A 9 -1.69 6.17 -13.60
N SER A 10 -2.16 5.66 -12.46
CA SER A 10 -3.18 6.32 -11.63
C SER A 10 -2.61 7.22 -10.53
N ALA A 11 -1.35 7.01 -10.09
CA ALA A 11 -0.80 7.73 -8.96
C ALA A 11 0.74 7.74 -8.90
N SER A 12 1.29 8.74 -8.21
CA SER A 12 2.71 8.77 -7.82
C SER A 12 2.84 8.71 -6.30
N PHE A 13 3.55 7.69 -5.83
CA PHE A 13 3.79 7.39 -4.43
C PHE A 13 5.18 7.86 -4.04
N THR A 14 5.29 8.61 -2.94
CA THR A 14 6.54 9.16 -2.43
C THR A 14 6.77 8.71 -1.00
N PHE A 15 7.88 8.03 -0.76
CA PHE A 15 8.23 7.46 0.54
C PHE A 15 9.58 7.99 1.04
N PRO A 16 9.75 8.22 2.36
CA PRO A 16 11.06 8.52 2.92
C PRO A 16 12.00 7.32 2.78
N LEU A 17 13.19 7.51 2.19
CA LEU A 17 14.16 6.42 2.00
C LEU A 17 14.51 5.67 3.29
N PRO A 18 14.74 6.34 4.46
CA PRO A 18 15.05 5.63 5.70
C PRO A 18 13.97 4.63 6.12
N GLU A 19 12.69 4.98 5.93
CA GLU A 19 11.56 4.14 6.28
C GLU A 19 11.42 2.95 5.32
N VAL A 20 11.61 3.19 4.02
CA VAL A 20 11.64 2.13 3.00
C VAL A 20 12.76 1.13 3.29
N THR A 21 13.99 1.61 3.52
CA THR A 21 15.14 0.74 3.81
C THR A 21 14.94 -0.06 5.10
N GLN A 22 14.41 0.55 6.16
CA GLN A 22 14.13 -0.15 7.41
C GLN A 22 13.10 -1.27 7.21
N HIS A 23 12.02 -0.99 6.47
CA HIS A 23 10.97 -1.97 6.22
C HIS A 23 11.46 -3.13 5.33
N LEU A 24 12.24 -2.83 4.29
CA LEU A 24 12.84 -3.84 3.40
C LEU A 24 13.82 -4.74 4.17
N ASN A 25 14.66 -4.19 5.04
CA ASN A 25 15.56 -4.97 5.90
C ASN A 25 14.80 -5.91 6.87
N LEU A 26 13.68 -5.45 7.42
CA LEU A 26 12.81 -6.29 8.25
C LEU A 26 12.16 -7.43 7.45
N HIS A 27 11.80 -7.19 6.18
CA HIS A 27 11.28 -8.24 5.31
C HIS A 27 12.36 -9.24 4.87
N GLU A 28 13.56 -8.78 4.49
CA GLU A 28 14.67 -9.66 4.13
C GLU A 28 15.03 -10.59 5.29
N SER A 29 15.18 -10.05 6.50
CA SER A 29 15.53 -10.85 7.69
C SER A 29 14.46 -11.87 8.10
N ARG A 30 13.17 -11.59 7.82
CA ARG A 30 12.06 -12.47 8.21
C ARG A 30 11.70 -13.52 7.17
N PHE A 31 11.82 -13.19 5.88
CA PHE A 31 11.27 -14.00 4.80
C PHE A 31 12.31 -14.39 3.74
N ASN A 32 13.55 -13.89 3.83
CA ASN A 32 14.66 -14.16 2.88
C ASN A 32 14.25 -13.98 1.41
N ILE A 33 13.47 -12.93 1.14
CA ILE A 33 12.94 -12.59 -0.17
C ILE A 33 14.08 -11.96 -1.00
N LYS A 34 14.45 -12.59 -2.12
CA LYS A 34 15.54 -12.12 -3.00
C LYS A 34 15.25 -10.74 -3.57
N GLU A 35 13.98 -10.46 -3.84
CA GLU A 35 13.45 -9.23 -4.38
C GLU A 35 13.73 -8.03 -3.45
N SER A 36 13.63 -8.22 -2.12
CA SER A 36 13.99 -7.18 -1.15
C SER A 36 15.45 -6.75 -1.28
N ARG A 37 16.36 -7.71 -1.52
CA ARG A 37 17.79 -7.45 -1.67
C ARG A 37 18.10 -6.70 -2.96
N GLU A 38 17.44 -7.06 -4.05
CA GLU A 38 17.57 -6.38 -5.34
C GLU A 38 17.13 -4.92 -5.24
N ILE A 39 15.97 -4.67 -4.62
CA ILE A 39 15.47 -3.30 -4.37
C ILE A 39 16.44 -2.52 -3.46
N LEU A 40 16.93 -3.13 -2.38
CA LEU A 40 17.90 -2.48 -1.48
C LEU A 40 19.22 -2.14 -2.20
N SER A 41 19.72 -3.04 -3.04
CA SER A 41 20.92 -2.81 -3.85
C SER A 41 20.72 -1.66 -4.84
N PHE A 42 19.57 -1.62 -5.52
CA PHE A 42 19.19 -0.53 -6.40
C PHE A 42 19.13 0.82 -5.66
N LEU A 43 18.39 0.90 -4.56
CA LEU A 43 18.25 2.13 -3.78
C LEU A 43 19.57 2.62 -3.18
N SER A 44 20.48 1.70 -2.85
CA SER A 44 21.80 2.02 -2.31
C SER A 44 22.79 2.49 -3.37
N SER A 45 22.67 2.00 -4.61
CA SER A 45 23.55 2.36 -5.73
C SER A 45 23.19 3.68 -6.39
N SER A 46 21.92 4.10 -6.35
CA SER A 46 21.53 5.44 -6.77
C SER A 46 22.23 6.48 -5.89
N LYS A 47 22.71 7.58 -6.49
CA LYS A 47 23.22 8.78 -5.80
C LYS A 47 22.23 9.95 -5.81
N GLU A 48 21.09 9.79 -6.47
CA GLU A 48 20.10 10.84 -6.68
C GLU A 48 19.30 11.14 -5.41
N GLN A 49 18.89 12.40 -5.24
CA GLN A 49 18.09 12.80 -4.07
C GLN A 49 16.71 12.12 -4.04
N THR A 50 16.23 11.69 -5.20
CA THR A 50 15.00 10.92 -5.39
C THR A 50 15.32 9.66 -6.18
N GLY A 51 15.10 8.48 -5.60
CA GLY A 51 15.23 7.22 -6.32
C GLY A 51 13.91 6.86 -6.99
N ILE A 52 13.87 6.86 -8.32
CA ILE A 52 12.71 6.37 -9.08
C ILE A 52 12.82 4.86 -9.20
N VAL A 53 11.82 4.14 -8.72
CA VAL A 53 11.79 2.68 -8.83
C VAL A 53 11.42 2.31 -10.28
N PRO A 54 12.26 1.55 -11.00
CA PRO A 54 11.96 1.12 -12.36
C PRO A 54 10.80 0.12 -12.38
N GLU A 55 10.01 0.16 -13.45
CA GLU A 55 8.89 -0.77 -13.70
C GLU A 55 9.32 -2.24 -13.68
N SER A 56 10.57 -2.54 -14.04
CA SER A 56 11.12 -3.91 -13.99
C SER A 56 11.12 -4.54 -12.58
N LEU A 57 10.89 -3.75 -11.53
CA LEU A 57 10.70 -4.21 -10.16
C LEU A 57 9.21 -4.29 -9.81
N ASP A 58 8.45 -5.07 -10.59
CA ASP A 58 6.99 -5.27 -10.39
C ASP A 58 6.64 -5.69 -8.95
N SER A 59 7.55 -6.38 -8.26
CA SER A 59 7.38 -6.77 -6.86
C SER A 59 7.33 -5.58 -5.88
N PHE A 60 7.80 -4.40 -6.28
CA PHE A 60 7.76 -3.20 -5.46
C PHE A 60 6.34 -2.76 -5.11
N GLN A 61 5.35 -3.08 -5.96
CA GLN A 61 3.94 -2.79 -5.71
C GLN A 61 3.41 -3.44 -4.41
N TYR A 62 3.92 -4.62 -4.04
CA TYR A 62 3.55 -5.28 -2.79
C TYR A 62 4.08 -4.51 -1.57
N PHE A 63 5.31 -3.98 -1.67
CA PHE A 63 5.88 -3.13 -0.63
C PHE A 63 5.16 -1.78 -0.55
N VAL A 64 4.70 -1.22 -1.67
CA VAL A 64 3.86 -0.01 -1.70
C VAL A 64 2.59 -0.21 -0.88
N LEU A 65 1.91 -1.35 -1.02
CA LEU A 65 0.74 -1.67 -0.18
C LEU A 65 1.09 -1.72 1.31
N ASP A 66 2.20 -2.36 1.68
CA ASP A 66 2.66 -2.43 3.08
C ASP A 66 3.01 -1.04 3.65
N PHE A 67 3.64 -0.17 2.85
CA PHE A 67 3.95 1.21 3.26
C PHE A 67 2.67 2.02 3.47
N ILE A 68 1.71 1.93 2.55
CA ILE A 68 0.44 2.63 2.68
C ILE A 68 -0.34 2.11 3.89
N GLY A 69 -0.41 0.80 4.07
CA GLY A 69 -1.06 0.16 5.22
C GLY A 69 -0.41 0.54 6.56
N SER A 70 0.87 0.87 6.56
CA SER A 70 1.61 1.41 7.71
C SER A 70 1.46 2.93 7.88
N GLY A 71 0.76 3.60 6.97
CA GLY A 71 0.57 5.06 6.97
C GLY A 71 1.80 5.86 6.55
N ILE A 72 2.75 5.22 5.86
CA ILE A 72 4.04 5.80 5.46
C ILE A 72 3.92 6.43 4.08
N GLY A 73 4.45 7.65 3.94
CA GLY A 73 4.56 8.35 2.67
C GLY A 73 3.33 9.16 2.26
N ASN A 74 3.41 9.71 1.05
CA ASN A 74 2.38 10.54 0.43
C ASN A 74 2.09 10.03 -0.97
N VAL A 75 0.87 10.27 -1.45
CA VAL A 75 0.39 9.82 -2.76
C VAL A 75 -0.24 10.99 -3.50
N LEU A 76 0.27 11.28 -4.69
CA LEU A 76 -0.37 12.16 -5.66
C LEU A 76 -1.33 11.32 -6.50
N CYS A 77 -2.62 11.68 -6.49
CA CYS A 77 -3.61 11.07 -7.37
C CYS A 77 -3.58 11.76 -8.74
N ASN A 78 -3.39 11.03 -9.83
CA ASN A 78 -3.31 11.60 -11.17
C ASN A 78 -4.69 12.03 -11.71
N SER A 79 -5.79 11.52 -11.13
CA SER A 79 -7.16 11.88 -11.54
C SER A 79 -7.64 13.21 -10.96
N CYS A 80 -7.31 13.50 -9.69
CA CYS A 80 -7.75 14.73 -9.01
C CYS A 80 -6.60 15.70 -8.68
N TYR A 81 -5.37 15.33 -9.02
CA TYR A 81 -4.15 16.13 -8.80
C TYR A 81 -3.92 16.58 -7.35
N CYS A 82 -4.53 15.86 -6.40
CA CYS A 82 -4.40 16.14 -4.98
C CYS A 82 -3.39 15.17 -4.35
N THR A 83 -2.61 15.68 -3.40
CA THR A 83 -1.66 14.89 -2.61
C THR A 83 -2.28 14.50 -1.28
N TYR A 84 -2.23 13.22 -0.96
CA TYR A 84 -2.79 12.64 0.25
C TYR A 84 -1.70 11.95 1.07
N ALA A 85 -1.77 12.07 2.39
CA ALA A 85 -0.96 11.24 3.26
C ALA A 85 -1.44 9.78 3.15
N ALA A 86 -0.53 8.80 3.18
CA ALA A 86 -0.89 7.39 3.10
C ALA A 86 -1.99 6.98 4.11
N ARG A 87 -1.91 7.49 5.33
CA ARG A 87 -2.92 7.29 6.40
C ARG A 87 -4.34 7.81 6.08
N SER A 88 -4.50 8.65 5.06
CA SER A 88 -5.79 9.20 4.64
C SER A 88 -6.40 8.45 3.46
N LEU A 89 -5.70 7.46 2.91
CA LEU A 89 -6.19 6.61 1.83
C LEU A 89 -7.22 5.60 2.35
N ILE A 90 -8.14 5.22 1.48
CA ILE A 90 -9.23 4.30 1.80
C ILE A 90 -8.87 2.92 1.23
N SER A 91 -8.67 1.94 2.12
CA SER A 91 -8.41 0.55 1.72
C SER A 91 -9.64 -0.09 1.06
N GLN A 92 -9.39 -0.88 0.04
CA GLN A 92 -10.35 -1.69 -0.68
C GLN A 92 -9.88 -3.15 -0.72
N GLU A 93 -10.80 -4.07 -0.42
CA GLU A 93 -10.57 -5.50 -0.57
C GLU A 93 -10.98 -5.88 -2.00
N LEU A 94 -10.05 -6.46 -2.77
CA LEU A 94 -10.29 -6.88 -4.15
C LEU A 94 -10.59 -8.39 -4.17
N GLY A 95 -11.66 -8.81 -4.82
CA GLY A 95 -12.02 -10.22 -4.98
C GLY A 95 -13.49 -10.52 -4.64
N ASN A 96 -14.04 -11.57 -5.25
CA ASN A 96 -15.44 -12.02 -5.11
C ASN A 96 -15.78 -12.64 -3.73
N GLY A 97 -15.08 -12.24 -2.68
CA GLY A 97 -15.44 -12.53 -1.31
C GLY A 97 -16.12 -11.31 -0.70
N ALA A 98 -17.40 -11.06 -1.04
CA ALA A 98 -18.25 -10.35 -0.11
C ALA A 98 -18.10 -11.07 1.23
N ASN A 99 -17.43 -10.43 2.19
CA ASN A 99 -17.28 -10.96 3.53
C ASN A 99 -18.68 -11.42 4.00
N PRO A 100 -18.95 -12.73 4.18
CA PRO A 100 -20.28 -13.19 4.56
C PRO A 100 -20.65 -12.71 5.98
N LEU A 101 -19.71 -12.10 6.69
CA LEU A 101 -19.87 -11.49 8.00
C LEU A 101 -19.91 -9.96 7.97
N ARG A 102 -19.83 -9.32 6.80
CA ARG A 102 -20.24 -7.91 6.64
C ARG A 102 -21.58 -7.89 5.92
N PRO A 103 -22.71 -7.90 6.65
CA PRO A 103 -23.96 -7.50 6.03
C PRO A 103 -23.74 -6.13 5.39
N LYS A 104 -24.19 -5.97 4.13
CA LYS A 104 -24.34 -4.65 3.51
C LYS A 104 -25.28 -3.86 4.41
N ILE A 105 -24.73 -3.07 5.35
CA ILE A 105 -25.54 -2.15 6.14
C ILE A 105 -25.94 -1.05 5.17
N HIS A 106 -27.13 -1.18 4.61
CA HIS A 106 -27.85 -0.06 4.04
C HIS A 106 -28.12 0.93 5.17
N THR A 107 -27.26 1.93 5.34
CA THR A 107 -27.45 3.00 6.31
C THR A 107 -28.58 3.92 5.85
N LYS A 108 -29.80 3.60 6.26
CA LYS A 108 -30.86 4.59 6.48
C LYS A 108 -30.78 5.03 7.95
N GLY A 109 -30.11 6.17 8.18
CA GLY A 109 -30.27 7.02 9.37
C GLY A 109 -29.74 6.48 10.70
N GLY A 110 -29.33 7.41 11.58
CA GLY A 110 -29.22 7.14 13.01
C GLY A 110 -27.80 7.02 13.56
N MET A 111 -27.39 8.09 14.22
CA MET A 111 -26.25 8.24 15.13
C MET A 111 -26.11 7.07 16.12
N PHE A 112 -24.96 6.35 16.15
CA PHE A 112 -24.34 5.79 17.38
C PHE A 112 -22.95 5.15 17.15
N ARG A 113 -21.98 5.61 17.97
CA ARG A 113 -20.82 4.92 18.59
C ARG A 113 -19.83 4.17 17.68
N VAL A 114 -18.60 4.67 17.48
CA VAL A 114 -17.46 4.60 18.42
C VAL A 114 -17.34 3.22 19.07
N PHE A 115 -16.56 2.31 18.49
CA PHE A 115 -15.72 1.27 19.11
C PHE A 115 -15.28 0.25 18.04
N THR A 116 -14.31 0.60 17.21
CA THR A 116 -13.51 -0.41 16.49
C THR A 116 -12.05 -0.21 16.84
N LEU A 117 -11.76 -0.57 18.09
CA LEU A 117 -10.44 -0.83 18.62
C LEU A 117 -9.73 -1.91 17.79
N LEU A 118 -8.45 -1.66 17.55
CA LEU A 118 -7.38 -2.56 17.13
C LEU A 118 -7.75 -4.05 17.20
N ARG A 119 -8.24 -4.61 16.09
CA ARG A 119 -8.32 -6.06 15.91
C ARG A 119 -7.24 -6.47 14.93
N LYS A 120 -6.14 -7.05 15.44
CA LYS A 120 -5.13 -7.74 14.63
C LYS A 120 -5.88 -8.71 13.71
N ARG A 121 -5.90 -8.42 12.40
CA ARG A 121 -6.55 -9.24 11.39
C ARG A 121 -5.78 -10.57 11.32
N LYS A 122 -6.36 -11.64 11.87
CA LYS A 122 -5.93 -13.01 11.53
C LYS A 122 -6.29 -13.22 10.06
N ARG A 123 -5.27 -13.28 9.19
CA ARG A 123 -5.42 -13.68 7.79
C ARG A 123 -5.86 -15.15 7.77
N VAL A 124 -7.16 -15.40 7.66
CA VAL A 124 -7.66 -16.72 7.28
C VAL A 124 -7.52 -16.79 5.77
N GLY A 125 -6.88 -17.85 5.26
CA GLY A 125 -6.56 -18.00 3.84
C GLY A 125 -7.80 -17.80 2.97
N MET A 126 -7.88 -16.64 2.31
CA MET A 126 -8.88 -16.31 1.31
C MET A 126 -8.16 -15.59 0.18
N ILE A 127 -8.44 -16.06 -1.04
CA ILE A 127 -8.06 -15.40 -2.29
C ILE A 127 -8.54 -13.95 -2.21
N GLY A 128 -7.63 -13.00 -2.30
CA GLY A 128 -7.96 -11.58 -2.16
C GLY A 128 -6.81 -10.69 -2.62
N GLY A 129 -7.13 -9.62 -3.32
CA GLY A 129 -6.23 -8.51 -3.55
C GLY A 129 -6.45 -7.40 -2.54
N GLU A 130 -5.47 -6.52 -2.45
CA GLU A 130 -5.55 -5.30 -1.65
C GLU A 130 -5.37 -4.10 -2.58
N GLY A 131 -6.17 -3.08 -2.35
CA GLY A 131 -6.17 -1.85 -3.14
C GLY A 131 -6.40 -0.63 -2.27
N TYR A 132 -6.08 0.53 -2.83
CA TYR A 132 -6.27 1.82 -2.17
C TYR A 132 -6.88 2.84 -3.12
N THR A 133 -7.81 3.63 -2.58
CA THR A 133 -8.41 4.78 -3.24
C THR A 133 -8.06 6.08 -2.52
N CYS A 134 -8.04 7.18 -3.26
CA CYS A 134 -7.97 8.51 -2.65
C CYS A 134 -9.30 8.87 -1.96
N PRO A 135 -9.33 9.90 -1.09
CA PRO A 135 -10.56 10.40 -0.47
C PRO A 135 -11.68 10.80 -1.44
N GLN A 136 -11.38 11.05 -2.71
CA GLN A 136 -12.35 11.35 -3.77
C GLN A 136 -12.89 10.09 -4.46
N GLY A 137 -12.42 8.89 -4.08
CA GLY A 137 -12.87 7.61 -4.64
C GLY A 137 -12.13 7.12 -5.88
N HIS A 138 -11.11 7.82 -6.37
CA HIS A 138 -10.28 7.35 -7.49
C HIS A 138 -9.34 6.22 -7.05
N GLU A 139 -9.23 5.18 -7.86
CA GLU A 139 -8.28 4.08 -7.70
C GLU A 139 -6.83 4.56 -7.84
N LEU A 140 -5.96 4.13 -6.93
CA LEU A 140 -4.54 4.52 -6.93
C LEU A 140 -3.63 3.33 -7.21
N ILE A 141 -3.89 2.20 -6.55
CA ILE A 141 -3.14 0.95 -6.70
C ILE A 141 -4.03 -0.21 -6.31
N ASN A 142 -3.96 -1.29 -7.09
CA ASN A 142 -4.68 -2.53 -6.88
C ASN A 142 -3.73 -3.69 -7.17
N VAL A 143 -3.52 -4.59 -6.20
CA VAL A 143 -2.67 -5.76 -6.37
C VAL A 143 -3.45 -7.01 -5.98
N ILE A 144 -3.58 -7.95 -6.91
CA ILE A 144 -4.23 -9.24 -6.66
C ILE A 144 -3.20 -10.16 -6.02
N THR A 145 -3.40 -10.57 -4.76
CA THR A 145 -2.54 -11.56 -4.12
C THR A 145 -3.16 -12.95 -4.28
N TRP A 146 -2.52 -13.81 -5.08
CA TRP A 146 -2.85 -15.23 -5.12
C TRP A 146 -2.03 -15.94 -4.04
N VAL A 147 -2.70 -16.56 -3.09
CA VAL A 147 -2.06 -17.57 -2.24
C VAL A 147 -2.22 -18.90 -2.97
N SER A 148 -1.15 -19.43 -3.55
CA SER A 148 -1.10 -20.83 -4.00
C SER A 148 -0.72 -21.74 -2.84
#